data_AF-A0A920P119-F1
#
_entry.id   AF-A0A920P119-F1
#
_cell.length_a   1.000
_cell.length_b   1.000
_cell.length_c   1.000
_cell.angle_alpha   90.00
_cell.angle_beta   90.00
_cell.angle_gamma   90.00
#
_symmetry.space_group_name_H-M   'P 1'
#
loop_
_entity.id
_entity.type
_entity.pdbx_description
1 polymer ?
#
loop_
_entity_poly.entity_id
_entity_poly.type
_entity_poly.pdbx_seq_one_letter_code
_entity_poly.pdbx_strand_id
1 'polypeptide(L)'
;MIKKKFVKLTYDKNKNKFIINGSSYVGEANQENIIGNWWNAKILETKTQISPLSGSIKKQEVKFNNEDQVEYKNKKIKLSQFKLKSTEDLPDDKKLDFDIWLEPNKGIIFKVKYNRLGSWEYRLKNYE
;
A
#
# COMPACT_ATOMS: atom_id res chain seq x y z
N MET A 1 -3.90 -27.44 1.92
CA MET A 1 -2.87 -26.97 2.89
C MET A 1 -2.73 -25.46 2.78
N ILE A 2 -2.84 -24.73 3.90
CA ILE A 2 -2.60 -23.28 3.93
C ILE A 2 -1.08 -23.05 3.83
N LYS A 3 -0.62 -22.36 2.79
CA LYS A 3 0.80 -22.02 2.64
C LYS A 3 1.16 -20.91 3.64
N LYS A 4 2.12 -21.17 4.54
CA LYS A 4 2.61 -20.17 5.49
C LYS A 4 3.20 -18.96 4.75
N LYS A 5 2.73 -17.76 5.12
CA LYS A 5 3.25 -16.50 4.59
C LYS A 5 4.40 -16.01 5.47
N PHE A 6 5.51 -15.65 4.84
CA PHE A 6 6.67 -15.06 5.49
C PHE A 6 7.47 -14.25 4.48
N VAL A 7 8.31 -13.35 4.99
CA VAL A 7 9.37 -12.67 4.25
C VAL A 7 10.52 -12.32 5.19
N LYS A 8 11.74 -12.56 4.74
CA LYS A 8 12.97 -11.97 5.25
C LYS A 8 13.49 -11.04 4.17
N LEU A 9 13.61 -9.75 4.49
CA LEU A 9 14.05 -8.72 3.55
C LEU A 9 15.20 -7.96 4.19
N THR A 10 16.32 -7.85 3.48
CA THR A 10 17.50 -7.08 3.88
C THR A 10 17.94 -6.19 2.73
N TYR A 11 18.47 -5.01 3.04
CA TYR A 11 19.02 -4.11 2.02
C TYR A 11 20.54 -4.32 1.91
N ASP A 12 21.01 -4.64 0.72
CA ASP A 12 22.43 -4.75 0.39
C ASP A 12 22.91 -3.40 -0.15
N LYS A 13 23.75 -2.72 0.66
CA LYS A 13 24.30 -1.40 0.32
C LYS A 13 25.27 -1.44 -0.86
N ASN A 14 25.99 -2.54 -1.06
CA ASN A 14 26.97 -2.66 -2.14
C ASN A 14 26.27 -2.83 -3.49
N LYS A 15 25.17 -3.57 -3.50
CA LYS A 15 24.34 -3.78 -4.71
C LYS A 15 23.28 -2.72 -4.92
N ASN A 16 23.01 -1.90 -3.91
CA ASN A 16 21.89 -0.95 -3.88
C ASN A 16 20.53 -1.64 -4.16
N LYS A 17 20.31 -2.81 -3.56
CA LYS A 17 19.11 -3.64 -3.80
C LYS A 17 18.58 -4.29 -2.54
N PHE A 18 17.29 -4.62 -2.54
CA PHE A 18 16.69 -5.50 -1.56
C PHE A 18 16.98 -6.96 -1.90
N ILE A 19 17.46 -7.72 -0.92
CA ILE A 19 17.57 -9.18 -0.96
C ILE A 19 16.35 -9.75 -0.25
N ILE A 20 15.50 -10.46 -1.00
CA ILE A 20 14.21 -10.96 -0.54
C ILE A 20 14.27 -12.49 -0.49
N ASN A 21 13.94 -13.04 0.67
CA ASN A 21 13.60 -14.46 0.84
C ASN A 21 12.18 -14.54 1.40
N GLY A 22 11.19 -14.71 0.52
CA GLY A 22 9.78 -14.72 0.88
C GLY A 22 9.02 -15.93 0.33
N SER A 23 7.91 -16.24 1.00
CA SER A 23 7.00 -17.33 0.64
C SER A 23 6.40 -17.24 -0.78
N SER A 24 6.44 -16.06 -1.40
CA SER A 24 5.93 -15.78 -2.75
C SER A 24 7.00 -15.31 -3.74
N TYR A 25 8.19 -14.92 -3.28
CA TYR A 25 9.28 -14.46 -4.13
C TYR A 25 10.63 -14.61 -3.41
N VAL A 26 11.64 -15.11 -4.11
CA VAL A 26 13.04 -15.16 -3.65
C VAL A 26 13.89 -14.54 -4.75
N GLY A 27 14.66 -13.50 -4.42
CA GLY A 27 15.46 -12.78 -5.40
C GLY A 27 15.83 -11.36 -4.97
N GLU A 28 16.33 -10.58 -5.92
CA GLU A 28 16.70 -9.18 -5.71
C GLU A 28 15.60 -8.24 -6.23
N ALA A 29 15.37 -7.12 -5.54
CA ALA A 29 14.47 -6.06 -5.99
C ALA A 29 15.13 -4.68 -5.89
N ASN A 30 14.81 -3.80 -6.85
CA ASN A 30 15.32 -2.43 -6.87
C ASN A 30 14.71 -1.58 -5.75
N GLN A 31 15.43 -0.56 -5.29
CA GLN A 31 15.00 0.35 -4.22
C GLN A 31 13.69 1.11 -4.52
N GLU A 32 13.36 1.29 -5.79
CA GLU A 32 12.10 1.92 -6.26
C GLU A 32 10.83 1.17 -5.82
N ASN A 33 10.98 -0.12 -5.47
CA ASN A 33 9.89 -0.91 -4.93
C ASN A 33 9.66 -0.50 -3.46
N ILE A 34 8.57 0.23 -3.21
CA ILE A 34 8.21 0.63 -1.85
C ILE A 34 7.76 -0.61 -1.07
N ILE A 35 8.36 -0.81 0.10
CA ILE A 35 7.95 -1.88 1.02
C ILE A 35 6.72 -1.40 1.77
N GLY A 36 5.61 -2.14 1.67
CA GLY A 36 4.42 -1.77 2.40
C GLY A 36 3.14 -2.44 1.94
N ASN A 37 2.07 -1.95 2.55
CA ASN A 37 0.69 -2.15 2.14
C ASN A 37 0.02 -0.77 2.21
N TRP A 38 -1.31 -0.73 2.11
CA TRP A 38 -2.10 0.50 2.14
C TRP A 38 -1.91 1.42 3.35
N TRP A 39 -1.20 1.00 4.42
CA TRP A 39 -0.81 1.88 5.54
C TRP A 39 0.43 2.76 5.25
N ASN A 40 1.17 2.51 4.18
CA ASN A 40 2.34 3.31 3.81
C ASN A 40 1.96 4.28 2.68
N ALA A 41 1.81 5.58 2.99
CA ALA A 41 1.43 6.60 2.01
C ALA A 41 2.36 6.64 0.78
N LYS A 42 3.64 6.29 0.93
CA LYS A 42 4.59 6.26 -0.19
C LYS A 42 4.23 5.24 -1.28
N ILE A 43 3.36 4.26 -0.99
CA ILE A 43 2.87 3.37 -2.05
C ILE A 43 2.06 4.13 -3.09
N LEU A 44 1.48 5.28 -2.74
CA LEU A 44 0.69 6.09 -3.69
C LEU A 44 1.57 6.77 -4.75
N GLU A 45 2.88 6.80 -4.53
CA GLU A 45 3.86 7.49 -5.39
C GLU A 45 4.67 6.50 -6.26
N THR A 46 4.34 5.21 -6.26
CA THR A 46 5.09 4.18 -7.00
C THR A 46 4.19 3.25 -7.81
N LYS A 47 4.77 2.69 -8.87
CA LYS A 47 4.18 1.66 -9.73
C LYS A 47 4.36 0.24 -9.18
N THR A 48 5.19 0.07 -8.15
CA THR A 48 5.55 -1.25 -7.63
C THR A 48 5.74 -1.25 -6.13
N GLN A 49 5.23 -2.27 -5.45
CA GLN A 49 5.44 -2.46 -4.01
C GLN A 49 5.90 -3.88 -3.66
N ILE A 50 6.67 -4.02 -2.58
CA ILE A 50 7.00 -5.32 -1.98
C ILE A 50 6.06 -5.58 -0.81
N SER A 51 5.35 -6.70 -0.88
CA SER A 51 4.46 -7.13 0.19
C SER A 51 5.25 -7.52 1.46
N PRO A 52 5.03 -6.85 2.61
CA PRO A 52 5.69 -7.18 3.87
C PRO A 52 5.20 -8.50 4.48
N LEU A 53 4.16 -9.12 3.90
CA LEU A 53 3.64 -10.41 4.37
C LEU A 53 4.28 -11.60 3.65
N SER A 54 4.71 -11.42 2.41
CA SER A 54 5.06 -12.55 1.53
C SER A 54 6.28 -12.35 0.65
N GLY A 55 6.80 -11.13 0.55
CA GLY A 55 7.89 -10.76 -0.35
C GLY A 55 7.48 -10.57 -1.81
N SER A 56 6.20 -10.79 -2.16
CA SER A 56 5.74 -10.61 -3.55
C SER A 56 5.97 -9.16 -4.00
N ILE A 57 6.59 -9.00 -5.16
CA ILE A 57 6.61 -7.73 -5.90
C ILE A 57 5.27 -7.62 -6.61
N LYS A 58 4.55 -6.52 -6.39
CA LYS A 58 3.23 -6.27 -6.96
C LYS A 58 3.28 -5.01 -7.80
N LYS A 59 2.79 -5.09 -9.03
CA LYS A 59 2.59 -3.90 -9.87
C LYS A 59 1.23 -3.28 -9.59
N GLN A 60 1.19 -1.97 -9.64
CA GLN A 60 0.02 -1.18 -9.32
C GLN A 60 -0.04 0.11 -10.12
N GLU A 61 -1.24 0.63 -10.22
CA GLU A 61 -1.56 1.95 -10.74
C GLU A 61 -2.27 2.74 -9.64
N VAL A 62 -1.91 4.01 -9.52
CA VAL A 62 -2.52 4.94 -8.57
C VAL A 62 -3.12 6.08 -9.38
N LYS A 63 -4.42 6.33 -9.20
CA LYS A 63 -5.14 7.43 -9.83
C LYS A 63 -5.63 8.38 -8.76
N PHE A 64 -5.39 9.67 -8.95
CA PHE A 64 -6.09 10.69 -8.19
C PHE A 64 -7.54 10.75 -8.66
N ASN A 65 -8.49 10.77 -7.73
CA ASN A 65 -9.92 10.84 -8.03
C ASN A 65 -10.46 12.25 -7.79
N ASN A 66 -10.29 12.78 -6.58
CA ASN A 66 -10.91 14.03 -6.14
C ASN A 66 -10.25 14.56 -4.87
N GLU A 67 -10.50 15.83 -4.59
CA GLU A 67 -10.31 16.40 -3.26
C GLU A 67 -11.54 16.13 -2.39
N ASP A 68 -11.33 16.01 -1.10
CA ASP A 68 -12.35 15.81 -0.07
C ASP A 68 -11.98 16.67 1.15
N GLN A 69 -12.91 16.83 2.09
CA GLN A 69 -12.67 17.57 3.32
C GLN A 69 -13.33 16.88 4.50
N VAL A 70 -12.58 16.71 5.59
CA VAL A 70 -13.09 16.14 6.83
C VAL A 70 -12.93 17.12 7.99
N GLU A 71 -13.85 17.10 8.93
CA GLU A 71 -13.68 17.76 10.21
C GLU A 71 -13.02 16.79 11.20
N TYR A 72 -11.89 17.19 11.76
CA TYR A 72 -11.13 16.40 12.71
C TYR A 72 -10.62 17.31 13.83
N LYS A 73 -11.01 17.01 15.08
CA LYS A 73 -10.70 17.83 16.27
C LYS A 73 -11.07 19.32 16.04
N ASN A 74 -12.27 19.58 15.52
CA ASN A 74 -12.78 20.93 15.19
C ASN A 74 -11.94 21.71 14.16
N LYS A 75 -11.11 21.01 13.38
CA LYS A 75 -10.35 21.59 12.26
C LYS A 75 -10.78 20.94 10.95
N LYS A 76 -10.96 21.75 9.91
CA LYS A 76 -11.19 21.28 8.55
C LYS A 76 -9.87 20.86 7.92
N ILE A 77 -9.77 19.61 7.52
CA ILE A 77 -8.59 19.02 6.88
C ILE A 77 -8.95 18.66 5.45
N LYS A 78 -8.13 19.11 4.49
CA LYS A 78 -8.24 18.71 3.09
C LYS A 78 -7.62 17.33 2.89
N LEU A 79 -8.30 16.48 2.13
CA LEU A 79 -7.83 15.15 1.80
C LEU A 79 -7.80 14.99 0.27
N SER A 80 -6.84 14.24 -0.21
CA SER A 80 -6.78 13.77 -1.59
C SER A 80 -7.21 12.31 -1.63
N GLN A 81 -8.22 12.00 -2.44
CA GLN A 81 -8.68 10.63 -2.64
C GLN A 81 -7.94 10.00 -3.83
N PHE A 82 -7.39 8.83 -3.59
CA PHE A 82 -6.68 8.02 -4.58
C PHE A 82 -7.34 6.66 -4.75
N LYS A 83 -7.36 6.17 -5.98
CA LYS A 83 -7.67 4.78 -6.32
C LYS A 83 -6.38 4.04 -6.59
N LEU A 84 -6.11 2.98 -5.82
CA LEU A 84 -4.98 2.08 -6.04
C LEU A 84 -5.48 0.74 -6.56
N LYS A 85 -4.97 0.32 -7.73
CA LYS A 85 -5.35 -0.94 -8.37
C LYS A 85 -4.15 -1.77 -8.81
N SER A 86 -4.28 -3.09 -8.80
CA SER A 86 -3.32 -3.98 -9.48
C SER A 86 -3.40 -3.79 -10.99
N THR A 87 -2.25 -3.81 -11.66
CA THR A 87 -2.16 -3.79 -13.13
C THR A 87 -1.99 -5.18 -13.73
N GLU A 88 -1.75 -6.18 -12.90
CA GLU A 88 -1.54 -7.57 -13.29
C GLU A 88 -2.87 -8.34 -13.28
N ASP A 89 -3.01 -9.28 -14.20
CA ASP A 89 -4.16 -10.19 -14.23
C ASP A 89 -4.01 -11.25 -13.13
N LEU A 90 -4.59 -10.94 -11.97
CA LEU A 90 -4.57 -11.77 -10.77
C LEU A 90 -5.99 -12.26 -10.46
N PRO A 91 -6.15 -13.32 -9.67
CA PRO A 91 -7.44 -13.65 -9.05
C PRO A 91 -7.98 -12.47 -8.22
N ASP A 92 -9.30 -12.28 -8.19
CA ASP A 92 -9.93 -11.13 -7.50
C ASP A 92 -9.60 -11.08 -6.00
N ASP A 93 -9.42 -12.24 -5.35
CA ASP A 93 -8.99 -12.32 -3.96
C ASP A 93 -7.55 -11.85 -3.72
N LYS A 94 -6.77 -11.62 -4.78
CA LYS A 94 -5.36 -11.19 -4.73
C LYS A 94 -5.13 -9.80 -5.31
N LYS A 95 -6.07 -9.28 -6.11
CA LYS A 95 -5.99 -7.94 -6.69
C LYS A 95 -5.97 -6.89 -5.59
N LEU A 96 -5.19 -5.84 -5.83
CA LEU A 96 -5.28 -4.60 -5.08
C LEU A 96 -6.44 -3.81 -5.68
N ASP A 97 -7.36 -3.35 -4.84
CA ASP A 97 -8.42 -2.42 -5.21
C ASP A 97 -8.81 -1.65 -3.94
N PHE A 98 -8.23 -0.46 -3.78
CA PHE A 98 -8.38 0.37 -2.59
C PHE A 98 -8.74 1.80 -2.98
N ASP A 99 -9.66 2.40 -2.23
CA ASP A 99 -9.85 3.85 -2.19
C ASP A 99 -9.19 4.38 -0.92
N ILE A 100 -8.28 5.34 -1.07
CA ILE A 100 -7.42 5.84 0.00
C ILE A 100 -7.55 7.36 0.08
N TRP A 101 -7.85 7.89 1.26
CA TRP A 101 -7.87 9.33 1.53
C TRP A 101 -6.63 9.71 2.32
N LEU A 102 -5.81 10.57 1.75
CA LEU A 102 -4.55 11.04 2.29
C LEU A 102 -4.62 12.54 2.57
N GLU A 103 -4.12 12.97 3.72
CA GLU A 103 -3.77 14.38 3.94
C GLU A 103 -2.37 14.62 3.34
N PRO A 104 -2.25 15.43 2.28
CA PRO A 104 -1.03 15.49 1.46
C PRO A 104 0.15 16.14 2.19
N ASN A 105 -0.06 17.05 3.13
CA ASN A 105 1.05 17.79 3.77
C ASN A 105 1.80 16.96 4.79
N LYS A 106 1.10 16.05 5.50
CA LYS A 106 1.67 15.19 6.54
C LYS A 106 1.84 13.73 6.08
N GLY A 107 1.28 13.37 4.92
CA GLY A 107 1.28 11.98 4.44
C GLY A 107 0.43 11.06 5.31
N ILE A 108 -0.59 11.59 5.99
CA ILE A 108 -1.44 10.83 6.92
C ILE A 108 -2.64 10.25 6.17
N ILE A 109 -2.82 8.93 6.27
CA ILE A 109 -3.99 8.24 5.71
C ILE A 109 -5.16 8.35 6.69
N PHE A 110 -6.19 9.08 6.29
CA PHE A 110 -7.39 9.31 7.11
C PHE A 110 -8.42 8.20 6.97
N LYS A 111 -8.49 7.60 5.79
CA LYS A 111 -9.52 6.62 5.48
C LYS A 111 -9.06 5.70 4.36
N VAL A 112 -9.42 4.42 4.48
CA VAL A 112 -9.24 3.43 3.42
C VAL A 112 -10.50 2.61 3.29
N LYS A 113 -10.96 2.39 2.05
CA LYS A 113 -12.07 1.48 1.72
C LYS A 113 -11.61 0.42 0.73
N TYR A 114 -12.11 -0.80 0.90
CA TYR A 114 -11.94 -1.88 -0.06
C TYR A 114 -12.99 -2.98 0.15
N ASN A 115 -13.19 -3.80 -0.88
CA ASN A 115 -14.09 -4.95 -0.83
C ASN A 115 -13.29 -6.24 -0.92
N ARG A 116 -13.25 -7.02 0.16
CA ARG A 116 -12.64 -8.35 0.19
C ARG A 116 -13.27 -9.19 1.29
N LEU A 117 -14.00 -10.24 0.91
CA LEU A 117 -14.82 -11.05 1.83
C LEU A 117 -15.85 -10.21 2.62
N GLY A 118 -16.23 -9.05 2.08
CA GLY A 118 -17.03 -8.02 2.76
C GLY A 118 -16.54 -6.62 2.40
N SER A 119 -17.36 -5.62 2.74
CA SER A 119 -17.02 -4.20 2.55
C SER A 119 -16.34 -3.66 3.79
N TRP A 120 -15.08 -3.24 3.67
CA TRP A 120 -14.28 -2.74 4.77
C TRP A 120 -14.03 -1.24 4.64
N GLU A 121 -14.07 -0.55 5.79
CA GLU A 121 -13.68 0.85 5.90
C GLU A 121 -12.85 1.04 7.18
N TYR A 122 -11.65 1.58 7.02
CA TYR A 122 -10.78 2.00 8.12
C TYR A 122 -10.79 3.52 8.19
N ARG A 123 -10.88 4.08 9.40
CA ARG A 123 -10.81 5.52 9.66
C ARG A 123 -9.80 5.81 10.75
N LEU A 124 -9.03 6.88 10.55
CA LEU A 124 -8.11 7.40 11.55
C LEU A 124 -8.89 7.89 12.78
N LYS A 125 -8.58 7.30 13.94
CA LYS A 125 -9.19 7.70 15.22
C LYS A 125 -8.40 8.83 15.88
N ASN A 126 -7.09 8.67 16.01
CA ASN A 126 -6.21 9.67 16.58
C ASN A 126 -4.81 9.59 15.99
N TYR A 127 -4.10 10.72 15.96
CA TYR A 127 -2.66 10.80 15.72
C TYR A 127 -2.10 11.96 16.57
N GLU A 128 -0.85 11.82 16.99
CA GLU A 128 -0.10 12.78 17.82
C GLU A 128 0.50 13.92 16.97
#